data_AF-A0A7S0VEZ6-F1
#
_entry.id   AF-A0A7S0VEZ6-F1
#
_cell.length_a   1.000
_cell.length_b   1.000
_cell.length_c   1.000
_cell.angle_alpha   90.00
_cell.angle_beta   90.00
_cell.angle_gamma   90.00
#
_symmetry.space_group_name_H-M   'P 1'
#
loop_
_entity.id
_entity.type
_entity.pdbx_description
1 polymer ?
#
loop_
_entity_poly.entity_id
_entity_poly.type
_entity_poly.pdbx_seq_one_letter_code
_entity_poly.pdbx_strand_id
1 'polypeptide(L)'
;SASRTLKMWANVRVGEERWIFPHQNHADYVVNSAMEYEIATLKGRLEGLLRAVAPEAAGGGPLDCPVFSKAQEMLTVLDSVNFWADKSIPCASLMREFIGGSAFDVH
;
A
#
# COMPACT_ATOMS: atom_id res chain seq x y z
N SER A 1 -2.09 13.20 -1.49
CA SER A 1 -1.97 12.62 -2.84
C SER A 1 -1.03 11.43 -2.79
N ALA A 2 -1.12 10.50 -3.75
CA ALA A 2 -0.24 9.34 -3.83
C ALA A 2 1.25 9.73 -3.86
N SER A 3 1.62 10.77 -4.63
CA SER A 3 2.99 11.30 -4.67
C SER A 3 3.52 11.68 -3.28
N ARG A 4 2.73 12.40 -2.47
CA ARG A 4 3.14 12.75 -1.10
C ARG A 4 3.36 11.52 -0.22
N THR A 5 2.47 10.52 -0.30
CA THR A 5 2.61 9.27 0.46
C THR A 5 3.87 8.52 0.06
N LEU A 6 4.15 8.39 -1.23
CA LEU A 6 5.36 7.73 -1.75
C LEU A 6 6.63 8.45 -1.30
N LYS A 7 6.65 9.80 -1.28
CA LYS A 7 7.77 10.59 -0.75
C LYS A 7 8.06 10.30 0.73
N MET A 8 7.03 9.98 1.51
CA MET A 8 7.17 9.71 2.95
C MET A 8 7.73 8.31 3.24
N TRP A 9 7.79 7.40 2.26
CA TRP A 9 8.20 6.00 2.50
C TRP A 9 9.60 5.87 3.12
N ALA A 10 10.55 6.73 2.73
CA ALA A 10 11.89 6.73 3.32
C ALA A 10 11.87 6.99 4.83
N ASN A 11 10.94 7.84 5.31
CA ASN A 11 10.80 8.11 6.74
C ASN A 11 10.25 6.91 7.51
N VAL A 12 9.36 6.12 6.87
CA VAL A 12 8.86 4.87 7.46
C VAL A 12 10.02 3.92 7.69
N ARG A 13 10.86 3.68 6.67
CA ARG A 13 12.05 2.81 6.75
C ARG A 13 13.02 3.23 7.86
N VAL A 14 13.35 4.51 7.94
CA VAL A 14 14.21 5.05 9.01
C VAL A 14 13.56 4.83 10.39
N GLY A 15 12.24 4.98 10.49
CA GLY A 15 11.48 4.69 11.70
C GLY A 15 11.55 3.21 12.11
N GLU A 16 11.34 2.30 11.16
CA GLU A 16 11.43 0.85 11.40
C GLU A 16 12.82 0.44 11.89
N GLU A 17 13.87 0.92 11.22
CA GLU A 17 15.27 0.59 11.56
C GLU A 17 15.68 1.10 12.94
N ARG A 18 15.15 2.24 13.36
CA ARG A 18 15.48 2.83 14.65
C ARG A 18 14.65 2.26 15.81
N TRP A 19 13.37 1.99 15.58
CA TRP A 19 12.41 1.77 16.67
C TRP A 19 11.66 0.43 16.62
N ILE A 20 11.70 -0.31 15.51
CA ILE A 20 10.97 -1.58 15.36
C ILE A 20 11.93 -2.77 15.29
N PHE A 21 12.81 -2.82 14.29
CA PHE A 21 13.68 -4.00 14.07
C PHE A 21 14.61 -4.33 15.24
N PRO A 22 15.20 -3.36 15.98
CA PRO A 22 16.05 -3.67 17.13
C PRO A 22 15.28 -4.26 18.32
N HIS A 23 13.97 -4.02 18.41
CA HIS A 23 13.16 -4.34 19.58
C HIS A 23 12.25 -5.56 19.38
N GLN A 24 12.08 -6.04 18.14
CA GLN A 24 11.15 -7.13 17.81
C GLN A 24 11.41 -8.44 18.58
N ASN A 25 12.67 -8.76 18.90
CA ASN A 25 13.05 -10.01 19.57
C ASN A 25 12.66 -10.05 21.07
N HIS A 26 12.19 -8.95 21.63
CA HIS A 26 11.73 -8.88 23.02
C HIS A 26 10.20 -8.99 23.14
N ALA A 27 9.48 -9.21 22.04
CA ALA A 27 8.03 -9.37 22.07
C ALA A 27 7.65 -10.76 22.57
N ASP A 28 6.73 -10.85 23.53
CA ASP A 28 6.18 -12.12 24.01
C ASP A 28 5.32 -12.82 22.95
N TYR A 29 4.64 -12.02 22.11
CA TYR A 29 3.75 -12.50 21.06
C TYR A 29 3.87 -11.66 19.80
N VAL A 30 3.78 -12.32 18.65
CA VAL A 30 3.72 -11.69 17.32
C VAL A 30 2.46 -12.20 16.62
N VAL A 31 1.64 -11.28 16.12
CA VAL A 31 0.44 -11.58 15.34
C VAL A 31 0.61 -11.00 13.94
N ASN A 32 0.31 -11.81 12.94
CA ASN A 32 0.30 -11.38 11.55
C ASN A 32 -1.15 -11.32 11.05
N SER A 33 -1.58 -10.12 10.65
CA SER A 33 -2.93 -9.87 10.12
C SER A 33 -2.97 -9.83 8.59
N ALA A 34 -1.88 -10.18 7.90
CA ALA A 34 -1.80 -10.18 6.44
C ALA A 34 -2.82 -11.16 5.85
N MET A 35 -3.44 -10.76 4.73
CA MET A 35 -4.41 -11.59 4.00
C MET A 35 -3.93 -11.76 2.55
N GLU A 36 -4.05 -12.96 2.00
CA GLU A 36 -3.52 -13.28 0.65
C GLU A 36 -4.21 -12.46 -0.47
N TYR A 37 -5.43 -11.99 -0.22
CA TYR A 37 -6.26 -11.26 -1.18
C TYR A 37 -6.20 -9.73 -1.04
N GLU A 38 -5.35 -9.17 -0.15
CA GLU A 38 -5.28 -7.71 0.09
C GLU A 38 -4.97 -6.94 -1.19
N ILE A 39 -3.91 -7.33 -1.90
CA ILE A 39 -3.46 -6.63 -3.11
C ILE A 39 -4.53 -6.73 -4.22
N ALA A 40 -5.12 -7.91 -4.41
CA ALA A 40 -6.19 -8.14 -5.40
C ALA A 40 -7.41 -7.25 -5.14
N THR A 41 -7.74 -7.04 -3.87
CA THR A 41 -8.89 -6.22 -3.42
C THR A 41 -8.59 -4.72 -3.52
N LEU A 42 -7.37 -4.30 -3.22
CA LEU A 42 -6.97 -2.89 -3.25
C LEU A 42 -6.63 -2.41 -4.65
N LYS A 43 -6.27 -3.31 -5.59
CA LYS A 43 -5.84 -2.99 -6.96
C LYS A 43 -6.71 -1.92 -7.64
N GLY A 44 -8.04 -2.10 -7.64
CA GLY A 44 -8.96 -1.15 -8.30
C GLY A 44 -8.91 0.27 -7.76
N ARG A 45 -8.58 0.47 -6.47
CA ARG A 45 -8.36 1.79 -5.86
C ARG A 45 -6.94 2.32 -6.12
N LEU A 46 -5.95 1.44 -6.11
CA LEU A 46 -4.53 1.81 -6.24
C LEU A 46 -4.15 2.23 -7.66
N GLU A 47 -4.64 1.54 -8.70
CA GLU A 47 -4.23 1.80 -10.08
C GLU A 47 -4.47 3.26 -10.50
N GLY A 48 -5.66 3.80 -10.20
CA GLY A 48 -5.98 5.19 -10.53
C GLY A 48 -5.08 6.18 -9.77
N LEU A 49 -4.82 5.93 -8.49
CA LEU A 49 -3.97 6.77 -7.65
C LEU A 49 -2.51 6.78 -8.13
N LEU A 50 -1.98 5.62 -8.52
CA LEU A 50 -0.61 5.47 -9.00
C LEU A 50 -0.44 6.03 -10.41
N ARG A 51 -1.40 5.83 -11.33
CA ARG A 51 -1.38 6.43 -12.68
C ARG A 51 -1.48 7.95 -12.64
N ALA A 52 -2.10 8.52 -11.60
CA ALA A 52 -2.16 9.96 -11.39
C ALA A 52 -0.83 10.57 -10.89
N VAL A 53 0.15 9.75 -10.52
CA VAL A 53 1.50 10.24 -10.21
C VAL A 53 2.19 10.63 -11.51
N ALA A 54 2.30 11.93 -11.77
CA ALA A 54 3.05 12.47 -12.90
C ALA A 54 4.53 12.65 -12.53
N PRO A 55 5.44 12.62 -13.53
CA PRO A 55 6.79 13.11 -13.33
C PRO A 55 6.73 14.55 -12.85
N GLU A 56 7.37 14.85 -11.72
CA GLU A 56 7.52 16.25 -11.31
C GLU A 56 8.40 16.96 -12.34
N ALA A 57 8.06 18.19 -12.70
CA ALA A 57 8.87 19.04 -13.56
C ALA A 57 10.15 19.51 -12.81
N ALA A 58 10.94 18.57 -12.29
CA ALA A 58 12.35 18.80 -12.11
C ALA A 58 12.96 18.80 -13.52
N GLY A 59 13.90 19.70 -13.82
CA GLY A 59 14.45 19.92 -15.17
C GLY A 59 15.25 18.76 -15.78
N GLY A 60 14.88 17.50 -15.49
CA GLY A 60 15.40 16.26 -16.03
C GLY A 60 14.29 15.35 -16.57
N GLY A 61 14.67 14.20 -17.13
CA GLY A 61 13.73 13.26 -17.74
C GLY A 61 12.91 12.46 -16.71
N PRO A 62 11.97 11.60 -17.15
CA PRO A 62 11.16 10.78 -16.26
C PRO A 62 11.96 9.88 -15.30
N LEU A 63 13.21 9.55 -15.66
CA LEU A 63 14.15 8.75 -14.86
C LEU A 63 14.72 9.53 -13.65
N ASP A 64 14.68 10.86 -13.68
CA ASP A 64 15.17 11.71 -12.61
C ASP A 64 14.12 11.94 -11.51
N CYS A 65 12.94 11.32 -11.63
CA CYS A 65 11.85 11.42 -10.67
C CYS A 65 11.66 10.10 -9.90
N PRO A 66 12.29 9.92 -8.72
CA PRO A 66 12.26 8.65 -7.98
C PRO A 66 10.85 8.25 -7.54
N VAL A 67 9.99 9.23 -7.26
CA VAL A 67 8.58 8.99 -6.88
C VAL A 67 7.79 8.43 -8.06
N PHE A 68 8.03 8.96 -9.26
CA PHE A 68 7.39 8.47 -10.48
C PHE A 68 7.86 7.05 -10.81
N SER A 69 9.18 6.79 -10.77
CA SER A 69 9.74 5.45 -10.96
C SER A 69 9.12 4.45 -9.98
N LYS A 70 8.99 4.82 -8.70
CA LYS A 70 8.38 3.95 -7.71
C LYS A 70 6.91 3.65 -8.00
N ALA A 71 6.15 4.63 -8.46
CA ALA A 71 4.76 4.42 -8.87
C ALA A 71 4.65 3.44 -10.06
N GLN A 72 5.57 3.53 -11.04
CA GLN A 72 5.61 2.62 -12.19
C GLN A 72 5.98 1.18 -11.79
N GLU A 73 6.94 1.00 -10.87
CA GLU A 73 7.26 -0.31 -10.30
C GLU A 73 6.05 -0.94 -9.62
N MET A 74 5.33 -0.17 -8.81
CA MET A 74 4.13 -0.65 -8.12
C MET A 74 3.02 -1.01 -9.11
N LEU A 75 2.83 -0.23 -10.18
CA LEU A 75 1.90 -0.57 -11.25
C LEU A 75 2.26 -1.89 -11.92
N THR A 76 3.55 -2.12 -12.20
CA THR A 76 4.03 -3.39 -12.76
C THR A 76 3.71 -4.57 -11.85
N VAL A 77 3.88 -4.41 -10.52
CA VAL A 77 3.49 -5.43 -9.55
C VAL A 77 1.98 -5.67 -9.58
N LEU A 78 1.17 -4.60 -9.61
CA LEU A 78 -0.28 -4.71 -9.68
C LEU A 78 -0.75 -5.41 -10.95
N ASP A 79 -0.09 -5.19 -12.09
CA ASP A 79 -0.42 -5.85 -13.36
C ASP A 79 -0.30 -7.38 -13.28
N SER A 80 0.57 -7.89 -12.39
CA SER A 80 0.71 -9.34 -12.16
C SER A 80 -0.40 -9.98 -11.31
N VAL A 81 -1.30 -9.18 -10.74
CA VAL A 81 -2.34 -9.63 -9.80
C VAL A 81 -3.75 -9.45 -10.38
N ASN A 82 -4.61 -10.45 -10.21
CA ASN A 82 -6.02 -10.36 -10.62
C ASN A 82 -6.80 -9.43 -9.69
N PHE A 83 -7.65 -8.57 -10.25
CA PHE A 83 -8.54 -7.71 -9.45
C PHE A 83 -9.72 -8.51 -8.88
N TRP A 84 -10.00 -8.32 -7.59
CA TRP A 84 -11.14 -8.89 -6.89
C TRP A 84 -12.09 -7.77 -6.45
N ALA A 85 -13.36 -7.89 -6.84
CA ALA A 85 -14.38 -6.91 -6.45
C ALA A 85 -14.74 -7.02 -4.96
N ASP A 86 -15.05 -5.89 -4.32
CA ASP A 86 -15.34 -5.79 -2.88
C ASP A 86 -16.46 -6.74 -2.42
N LYS A 87 -17.43 -7.04 -3.28
CA LYS A 87 -18.52 -7.99 -2.98
C LYS A 87 -18.04 -9.43 -2.71
N SER A 88 -16.86 -9.79 -3.21
CA SER A 88 -16.28 -11.11 -3.04
C SER A 88 -15.57 -11.29 -1.70
N ILE A 89 -15.42 -10.22 -0.91
CA ILE A 89 -14.71 -10.23 0.37
C ILE A 89 -15.69 -10.59 1.50
N PRO A 90 -15.36 -11.51 2.41
CA PRO A 90 -16.23 -11.82 3.55
C PRO A 90 -16.55 -10.57 4.38
N CYS A 91 -17.78 -10.44 4.90
CA CYS A 91 -18.18 -9.31 5.75
C CYS A 91 -17.43 -9.29 7.10
N ALA A 92 -16.89 -10.43 7.55
CA ALA A 92 -16.07 -10.53 8.76
C ALA A 92 -14.55 -10.35 8.51
N SER A 93 -14.13 -10.06 7.27
CA SER A 93 -12.71 -9.82 6.94
C SER A 93 -12.23 -8.49 7.49
N LEU A 94 -10.99 -8.44 8.00
CA LEU A 94 -10.33 -7.18 8.41
C LEU A 94 -10.21 -6.18 7.24
N MET A 95 -10.17 -6.67 5.98
CA MET A 95 -10.17 -5.77 4.81
C MET A 95 -11.39 -4.85 4.75
N ARG A 96 -12.49 -5.22 5.43
CA ARG A 96 -13.72 -4.43 5.48
C ARG A 96 -13.56 -3.09 6.21
N GLU A 97 -12.52 -2.91 7.02
CA GLU A 97 -12.16 -1.62 7.61
C GLU A 97 -11.76 -0.58 6.55
N PHE A 98 -11.13 -1.03 5.45
CA PHE A 98 -10.63 -0.14 4.41
C PHE A 98 -11.60 0.04 3.24
N ILE A 99 -12.42 -0.97 2.95
CA ILE A 99 -13.27 -1.02 1.76
C ILE A 99 -14.78 -0.93 2.08
N GLY A 100 -15.13 -0.91 3.37
CA GLY A 100 -16.51 -0.93 3.85
C GLY A 100 -17.21 -2.29 3.69
N GLY A 101 -18.45 -2.40 4.19
CA GLY A 101 -19.25 -3.64 4.14
C GLY A 101 -18.93 -4.63 5.27
N SER A 102 -18.41 -4.13 6.38
CA SER A 102 -18.14 -4.93 7.58
C SER A 102 -19.44 -5.45 8.20
N ALA A 103 -19.41 -6.67 8.73
CA ALA A 103 -20.45 -7.18 9.63
C ALA A 103 -20.32 -6.61 11.05
N PHE A 104 -19.19 -5.99 11.37
CA PHE A 104 -18.93 -5.33 12.63
C PHE A 104 -19.28 -3.85 12.51
N ASP A 105 -20.03 -3.33 13.47
CA ASP A 105 -20.34 -1.92 13.60
C ASP A 105 -19.13 -1.23 14.26
N VAL A 106 -18.07 -1.05 13.48
CA VAL A 106 -16.89 -0.28 13.87
C VAL A 106 -17.01 1.07 13.18
N HIS A 107 -17.40 2.06 13.97
CA HIS A 107 -17.68 3.45 13.59
C HIS A 107 -16.47 4.19 13.05
#